data_AF-A0A8J2LHE4-F1
#
_entry.id   AF-A0A8J2LHE4-F1
#
_cell.length_a   1.000
_cell.length_b   1.000
_cell.length_c   1.000
_cell.angle_alpha   90.00
_cell.angle_beta   90.00
_cell.angle_gamma   90.00
#
_symmetry.space_group_name_H-M   'P 1'
#
loop_
_entity.id
_entity.type
_entity.pdbx_description
1 polymer ?
#
loop_
_entity_poly.entity_id
_entity_poly.type
_entity_poly.pdbx_seq_one_letter_code
_entity_poly.pdbx_strand_id
1 'polypeptide(L)'
;MISYLLPLIRAHGQRLLSGVPQHPLKKLSRQCSYCGKSGRFVSIQSDLYSRSFGKMTSPLGNLLTEDERTEVLSPLLSSGWSMVEGRDAIYKEFIFKNFNEAWGFMNRVALQAEKMDHHPEWFNVYNKVNVTLASHDVKGLSQRDIKLAKFMDRVAAPAKP
;
A
#
# COMPACT_ATOMS: atom_id res chain seq x y z
N MET A 1 -42.27 -16.14 -14.28
CA MET A 1 -42.34 -15.86 -15.72
C MET A 1 -42.99 -14.50 -15.93
N ILE A 2 -42.23 -13.40 -16.00
CA ILE A 2 -42.61 -12.21 -16.78
C ILE A 2 -41.30 -11.61 -17.28
N SER A 3 -41.08 -11.78 -18.58
CA SER A 3 -39.92 -11.34 -19.35
C SER A 3 -40.17 -9.92 -19.85
N TYR A 4 -39.21 -9.01 -19.66
CA TYR A 4 -39.13 -7.79 -20.47
C TYR A 4 -37.74 -7.73 -21.11
N LEU A 5 -37.78 -7.88 -22.43
CA LEU A 5 -36.67 -7.84 -23.36
C LEU A 5 -36.75 -6.49 -24.12
N LEU A 6 -35.56 -5.97 -24.45
CA LEU A 6 -35.19 -5.03 -25.53
C LEU A 6 -35.17 -3.52 -25.24
N PRO A 7 -34.35 -2.71 -25.98
CA PRO A 7 -33.39 -3.07 -27.03
C PRO A 7 -31.94 -2.55 -26.86
N LEU A 8 -31.01 -3.26 -27.51
CA LEU A 8 -29.67 -2.80 -27.90
C LEU A 8 -29.77 -1.52 -28.76
N ILE A 9 -28.96 -0.51 -28.43
CA ILE A 9 -28.57 0.55 -29.36
C ILE A 9 -27.10 0.35 -29.72
N ARG A 10 -26.90 -0.13 -30.95
CA ARG A 10 -25.63 -0.20 -31.65
C ARG A 10 -25.47 1.11 -32.42
N ALA A 11 -24.51 1.95 -32.05
CA ALA A 11 -24.12 3.11 -32.85
C ALA A 11 -22.62 3.03 -33.17
N HIS A 12 -22.35 3.06 -34.47
CA HIS A 12 -21.04 3.08 -35.11
C HIS A 12 -20.25 4.34 -34.75
N GLY A 13 -18.94 4.17 -34.52
CA GLY A 13 -18.00 5.26 -34.32
C GLY A 13 -16.56 4.80 -34.49
N GLN A 14 -16.23 4.18 -35.64
CA GLN A 14 -14.85 4.02 -36.06
C GLN A 14 -14.29 5.40 -36.41
N ARG A 15 -13.32 5.88 -35.64
CA ARG A 15 -12.37 6.90 -36.11
C ARG A 15 -10.96 6.38 -35.95
N LEU A 16 -10.38 6.07 -37.10
CA LEU A 16 -8.97 5.75 -37.31
C LEU A 16 -8.12 6.94 -36.86
N LEU A 17 -7.18 6.69 -35.94
CA LEU A 17 -5.94 7.46 -35.84
C LEU A 17 -4.77 6.48 -35.91
N SER A 18 -4.50 6.04 -37.13
CA SER A 18 -3.20 5.50 -37.54
C SER A 18 -2.19 6.64 -37.62
N GLY A 19 -1.04 6.54 -36.96
CA GLY A 19 0.13 7.31 -37.36
C GLY A 19 0.99 7.94 -36.27
N VAL A 20 1.30 7.24 -35.17
CA VAL A 20 2.45 7.62 -34.32
C VAL A 20 3.73 7.08 -34.99
N PRO A 21 4.66 7.92 -35.46
CA PRO A 21 5.92 7.46 -36.01
C PRO A 21 6.83 6.93 -34.89
N GLN A 22 7.20 5.65 -34.98
CA GLN A 22 8.26 5.06 -34.17
C GLN A 22 9.61 5.57 -34.70
N HIS A 23 10.20 6.57 -34.03
CA HIS A 23 11.58 6.97 -34.29
C HIS A 23 12.54 6.01 -33.58
N PRO A 24 13.53 5.42 -34.27
CA PRO A 24 14.55 4.59 -33.62
C PRO A 24 15.48 5.47 -32.78
N LEU A 25 15.61 5.14 -31.49
CA LEU A 25 16.62 5.70 -30.60
C LEU A 25 18.01 5.29 -31.10
N LYS A 26 18.64 6.18 -31.89
CA LYS A 26 20.07 6.08 -32.21
C LYS A 26 20.86 6.26 -30.91
N LYS A 27 21.64 5.24 -30.53
CA LYS A 27 22.66 5.35 -29.48
C LYS A 27 23.61 6.49 -29.85
N LEU A 28 23.50 7.64 -29.17
CA LEU A 28 24.55 8.65 -29.20
C LEU A 28 25.66 8.18 -28.25
N SER A 29 26.66 7.50 -28.79
CA SER A 29 27.98 7.41 -28.17
C SER A 29 28.63 8.80 -28.26
N ARG A 30 28.53 9.60 -27.20
CA ARG A 30 29.34 10.81 -27.09
C ARG A 30 30.73 10.41 -26.58
N GLN A 31 31.66 10.22 -27.50
CA GLN A 31 33.09 10.32 -27.20
C GLN A 31 33.37 11.79 -26.87
N CYS A 32 33.70 12.06 -25.60
CA CYS A 32 34.23 13.35 -25.17
C CYS A 32 35.74 13.33 -25.39
N SER A 33 36.19 14.03 -26.43
CA SER A 33 37.60 14.22 -26.76
C SER A 33 38.10 15.57 -26.22
N TYR A 34 38.46 15.65 -24.94
CA TYR A 34 39.54 16.51 -24.42
C TYR A 34 39.59 16.46 -22.88
N CYS A 35 40.65 15.87 -22.32
CA CYS A 35 41.38 16.35 -21.14
C CYS A 35 42.37 15.25 -20.73
N GLY A 36 43.60 15.32 -21.25
CA GLY A 36 44.70 14.51 -20.77
C GLY A 36 45.16 15.04 -19.41
N LYS A 37 44.92 14.28 -18.34
CA LYS A 37 45.77 14.27 -17.13
C LYS A 37 45.79 12.87 -16.54
N SER A 38 46.99 12.31 -16.49
CA SER A 38 47.35 11.08 -15.81
C SER A 38 47.03 11.18 -14.32
N GLY A 39 45.92 10.57 -13.90
CA GLY A 39 45.55 10.37 -12.50
C GLY A 39 45.89 8.95 -12.06
N ARG A 40 46.75 8.85 -11.05
CA ARG A 40 47.24 7.61 -10.43
C ARG A 40 46.06 6.75 -9.94
N PHE A 41 45.94 5.53 -10.46
CA PHE A 41 45.06 4.49 -9.93
C PHE A 41 45.44 4.23 -8.46
N VAL A 42 44.55 4.55 -7.53
CA VAL A 42 44.62 4.03 -6.16
C VAL A 42 43.43 3.11 -6.00
N SER A 43 43.72 1.81 -5.98
CA SER A 43 42.79 0.76 -5.59
C SER A 43 42.47 0.92 -4.10
N ILE A 44 41.36 1.59 -3.78
CA ILE A 44 40.74 1.47 -2.46
C ILE A 44 39.76 0.30 -2.57
N GLN A 45 40.30 -0.91 -2.46
CA GLN A 45 39.54 -2.05 -1.98
C GLN A 45 39.41 -1.92 -0.46
N SER A 46 38.30 -2.44 0.05
CA SER A 46 37.99 -2.66 1.46
C SER A 46 37.94 -1.41 2.33
N ASP A 47 36.84 -0.67 2.25
CA ASP A 47 36.33 0.01 3.44
C ASP A 47 34.80 0.08 3.38
N LEU A 48 34.18 -0.42 4.46
CA LEU A 48 32.77 -0.28 4.83
C LEU A 48 31.76 -1.31 4.29
N TYR A 49 32.14 -2.60 4.22
CA TYR A 49 31.19 -3.71 4.40
C TYR A 49 31.12 -4.10 5.89
N SER A 50 30.79 -3.11 6.73
CA SER A 50 30.35 -3.29 8.11
C SER A 50 29.41 -2.14 8.42
N ARG A 51 28.32 -2.08 7.68
CA ARG A 51 27.15 -1.33 8.11
C ARG A 51 26.31 -2.34 8.90
N SER A 52 26.30 -2.11 10.21
CA SER A 52 25.38 -2.66 11.20
C SER A 52 24.16 -3.32 10.56
N PHE A 53 23.94 -4.60 10.86
CA PHE A 53 22.70 -5.31 10.55
C PHE A 53 21.54 -4.59 11.24
N GLY A 54 21.03 -3.53 10.61
CA GLY A 54 19.71 -3.01 10.89
C GLY A 54 18.72 -4.11 10.61
N LYS A 55 17.83 -4.37 11.57
CA LYS A 55 16.78 -5.39 11.55
C LYS A 55 16.16 -5.48 10.15
N MET A 56 16.30 -6.64 9.48
CA MET A 56 15.67 -6.88 8.18
C MET A 56 14.16 -6.84 8.38
N THR A 57 13.55 -5.72 8.03
CA THR A 57 12.10 -5.63 7.85
C THR A 57 11.80 -6.05 6.42
N SER A 58 10.86 -6.96 6.27
CA SER A 58 10.37 -7.48 5.01
C SER A 58 9.86 -6.33 4.14
N PRO A 59 10.10 -6.39 2.81
CA PRO A 59 9.47 -5.49 1.85
C PRO A 59 7.97 -5.37 2.08
N LEU A 60 7.39 -4.20 1.81
CA LEU A 60 6.00 -3.89 2.14
C LEU A 60 4.98 -4.90 1.63
N GLY A 61 5.23 -5.44 0.44
CA GLY A 61 4.38 -6.40 -0.24
C GLY A 61 4.73 -7.85 0.05
N ASN A 62 5.51 -8.17 1.08
CA ASN A 62 5.81 -9.54 1.46
C ASN A 62 4.99 -9.97 2.69
N LEU A 63 4.71 -11.27 2.78
CA LEU A 63 4.10 -11.87 3.97
C LEU A 63 4.99 -11.62 5.20
N LEU A 64 4.38 -11.23 6.32
CA LEU A 64 5.10 -11.08 7.58
C LEU A 64 5.63 -12.42 8.07
N THR A 65 6.92 -12.44 8.40
CA THR A 65 7.56 -13.57 9.10
C THR A 65 7.12 -13.64 10.57
N GLU A 66 7.33 -14.80 11.20
CA GLU A 66 6.93 -15.00 12.61
C GLU A 66 7.63 -14.03 13.58
N ASP A 67 8.90 -13.77 13.34
CA ASP A 67 9.69 -12.83 14.14
C ASP A 67 9.16 -11.40 14.01
N GLU A 68 8.78 -10.98 12.80
CA GLU A 68 8.20 -9.66 12.56
C GLU A 68 6.83 -9.52 13.20
N ARG A 69 5.98 -10.56 13.09
CA ARG A 69 4.63 -10.59 13.67
C ARG A 69 4.68 -10.27 15.15
N THR A 70 5.60 -10.89 15.89
CA THR A 70 5.75 -10.68 17.33
C THR A 70 5.96 -9.21 17.68
N GLU A 71 6.81 -8.51 16.93
CA GLU A 71 7.10 -7.10 17.15
C GLU A 71 5.97 -6.17 16.69
N VAL A 72 5.43 -6.40 15.51
CA VAL A 72 4.52 -5.45 14.87
C VAL A 72 3.07 -5.61 15.31
N LEU A 73 2.65 -6.81 15.70
CA LEU A 73 1.29 -7.10 16.14
C LEU A 73 1.08 -6.76 17.62
N SER A 74 2.06 -6.98 18.49
CA SER A 74 1.91 -6.75 19.94
C SER A 74 1.31 -5.36 20.30
N PRO A 75 1.78 -4.24 19.70
CA PRO A 75 1.17 -2.93 19.93
C PRO A 75 -0.26 -2.81 19.41
N LEU A 76 -0.59 -3.44 18.28
CA LEU A 76 -1.93 -3.42 17.69
C LEU A 76 -2.91 -4.25 18.51
N LEU A 77 -2.48 -5.43 18.97
CA LEU A 77 -3.30 -6.28 19.84
C LEU A 77 -3.61 -5.55 21.17
N SER A 78 -2.61 -4.85 21.71
CA SER A 78 -2.80 -3.99 22.89
C SER A 78 -3.73 -2.80 22.64
N SER A 79 -3.86 -2.34 21.39
CA SER A 79 -4.77 -1.25 21.01
C SER A 79 -6.17 -1.74 20.62
N GLY A 80 -6.49 -3.03 20.81
CA GLY A 80 -7.82 -3.60 20.55
C GLY A 80 -8.00 -4.23 19.17
N TRP A 81 -6.92 -4.41 18.40
CA TRP A 81 -6.96 -5.32 17.25
C TRP A 81 -6.95 -6.78 17.71
N SER A 82 -7.46 -7.67 16.87
CA SER A 82 -7.49 -9.11 17.11
C SER A 82 -7.18 -9.87 15.82
N MET A 83 -6.69 -11.09 15.95
CA MET A 83 -6.53 -11.99 14.80
C MET A 83 -7.90 -12.54 14.39
N VAL A 84 -8.14 -12.67 13.08
CA VAL A 84 -9.35 -13.31 12.56
C VAL A 84 -9.18 -14.83 12.61
N GLU A 85 -10.16 -15.53 13.17
CA GLU A 85 -10.13 -17.00 13.20
C GLU A 85 -10.22 -17.58 11.77
N GLY A 86 -9.33 -18.51 11.44
CA GLY A 86 -9.31 -19.17 10.13
C GLY A 86 -8.83 -18.30 8.95
N ARG A 87 -8.35 -17.07 9.21
CA ARG A 87 -7.83 -16.18 8.17
C ARG A 87 -6.63 -15.39 8.69
N ASP A 88 -5.57 -15.32 7.90
CA ASP A 88 -4.41 -14.48 8.21
C ASP A 88 -4.71 -13.00 7.97
N ALA A 89 -5.44 -12.41 8.92
CA ALA A 89 -5.96 -11.06 8.89
C ALA A 89 -6.08 -10.51 10.33
N ILE A 90 -6.11 -9.19 10.45
CA ILE A 90 -6.42 -8.50 11.70
C ILE A 90 -7.78 -7.79 11.61
N TYR A 91 -8.46 -7.70 12.75
CA TYR A 91 -9.79 -7.12 12.88
C TYR A 91 -9.87 -6.14 14.06
N LYS A 92 -10.63 -5.05 13.89
CA LYS A 92 -11.01 -4.13 14.96
C LYS A 92 -12.36 -3.46 14.70
N GLU A 93 -13.15 -3.29 15.75
CA GLU A 93 -14.34 -2.43 15.76
C GLU A 93 -13.97 -1.05 16.31
N PHE A 94 -14.24 0.00 15.53
CA PHE A 94 -14.12 1.39 15.96
C PHE A 94 -15.51 1.94 16.30
N ILE A 95 -15.65 2.51 17.50
CA ILE A 95 -16.90 3.10 17.99
C ILE A 95 -16.70 4.62 18.17
N PHE A 96 -17.53 5.40 17.50
CA PHE A 96 -17.53 6.87 17.53
C PHE A 96 -18.76 7.42 18.25
N LYS A 97 -18.86 8.73 18.44
CA LYS A 97 -20.04 9.34 19.08
C LYS A 97 -21.28 9.31 18.18
N ASN A 98 -21.09 9.47 16.87
CA ASN A 98 -22.17 9.57 15.88
C ASN A 98 -21.64 9.20 14.48
N PHE A 99 -22.55 9.20 13.49
CA PHE A 99 -22.21 8.91 12.10
C PHE A 99 -21.24 9.94 11.47
N ASN A 100 -21.33 11.22 11.85
CA ASN A 100 -20.46 12.25 11.26
C ASN A 100 -18.98 12.01 11.62
N GLU A 101 -18.70 11.66 12.87
CA GLU A 101 -17.36 11.29 13.32
C GLU A 101 -16.85 10.01 12.64
N ALA A 102 -17.70 8.98 12.56
CA ALA A 102 -17.38 7.72 11.88
C ALA A 102 -17.06 7.93 10.40
N TRP A 103 -17.88 8.72 9.69
CA TRP A 103 -17.67 9.05 8.28
C TRP A 103 -16.40 9.91 8.09
N GLY A 104 -16.13 10.84 9.00
CA GLY A 104 -14.89 11.61 9.01
C GLY A 104 -13.65 10.73 9.14
N PHE A 105 -13.70 9.71 10.01
CA PHE A 105 -12.67 8.68 10.10
C PHE A 105 -12.51 7.91 8.79
N MET A 106 -13.62 7.39 8.23
CA MET A 106 -13.61 6.60 6.99
C MET A 106 -13.01 7.39 5.81
N ASN A 107 -13.37 8.67 5.64
CA ASN A 107 -12.80 9.49 4.58
C ASN A 107 -11.27 9.65 4.69
N ARG A 108 -10.75 9.87 5.91
CA ARG A 108 -9.30 9.97 6.12
C ARG A 108 -8.60 8.64 5.79
N VAL A 109 -9.21 7.52 6.15
CA VAL A 109 -8.72 6.18 5.84
C VAL A 109 -8.74 5.92 4.33
N ALA A 110 -9.82 6.28 3.62
CA ALA A 110 -9.92 6.11 2.18
C ALA A 110 -8.80 6.85 1.43
N LEU A 111 -8.52 8.10 1.81
CA LEU A 111 -7.41 8.87 1.22
C LEU A 111 -6.04 8.20 1.46
N GLN A 112 -5.83 7.64 2.66
CA GLN A 112 -4.59 6.94 2.98
C GLN A 112 -4.48 5.60 2.26
N ALA A 113 -5.60 4.88 2.11
CA ALA A 113 -5.68 3.62 1.37
C ALA A 113 -5.29 3.81 -0.10
N GLU A 114 -5.85 4.83 -0.77
CA GLU A 114 -5.48 5.20 -2.14
C GLU A 114 -3.99 5.56 -2.26
N LYS A 115 -3.46 6.34 -1.33
CA LYS A 115 -2.03 6.70 -1.31
C LYS A 115 -1.12 5.47 -1.16
N MET A 116 -1.58 4.44 -0.46
CA MET A 116 -0.83 3.22 -0.19
C MET A 116 -1.05 2.12 -1.24
N ASP A 117 -2.04 2.29 -2.14
CA ASP A 117 -2.58 1.22 -2.97
C ASP A 117 -2.89 -0.04 -2.12
N HIS A 118 -3.59 0.18 -1.00
CA HIS A 118 -3.92 -0.87 -0.02
C HIS A 118 -5.25 -0.55 0.67
N HIS A 119 -6.30 -1.31 0.35
CA HIS A 119 -7.66 -1.01 0.76
C HIS A 119 -8.13 -1.91 1.91
N PRO A 120 -8.91 -1.38 2.88
CA PRO A 120 -9.50 -2.20 3.92
C PRO A 120 -10.76 -2.91 3.43
N GLU A 121 -11.08 -4.03 4.09
CA GLU A 121 -12.44 -4.55 4.13
C GLU A 121 -13.15 -3.93 5.32
N TRP A 122 -14.31 -3.31 5.12
CA TRP A 122 -15.05 -2.72 6.25
C TRP A 122 -16.56 -2.79 6.12
N PHE A 123 -17.22 -2.65 7.26
CA PHE A 123 -18.67 -2.53 7.38
C PHE A 123 -18.99 -1.41 8.36
N ASN A 124 -19.90 -0.50 7.99
CA ASN A 124 -20.29 0.63 8.82
C ASN A 124 -21.80 0.62 9.08
N VAL A 125 -22.18 0.80 10.35
CA VAL A 125 -23.56 1.08 10.77
C VAL A 125 -23.52 2.22 11.77
N TYR A 126 -24.03 3.38 11.36
CA TYR A 126 -24.07 4.59 12.17
C TYR A 126 -22.68 4.94 12.75
N ASN A 127 -22.49 4.82 14.06
CA ASN A 127 -21.27 5.19 14.76
C ASN A 127 -20.25 4.04 14.89
N LYS A 128 -20.52 2.86 14.32
CA LYS A 128 -19.64 1.69 14.38
C LYS A 128 -19.00 1.41 13.02
N VAL A 129 -17.69 1.18 12.99
CA VAL A 129 -16.95 0.80 11.79
C VAL A 129 -16.13 -0.45 12.10
N ASN A 130 -16.50 -1.57 11.50
CA ASN A 130 -15.85 -2.86 11.64
C ASN A 130 -14.84 -2.98 10.51
N VAL A 131 -13.56 -3.20 10.83
CA VAL A 131 -12.47 -3.20 9.84
C VAL A 131 -11.71 -4.51 9.92
N THR A 132 -11.50 -5.13 8.75
CA THR A 132 -10.60 -6.27 8.54
C THR A 132 -9.49 -5.86 7.57
N LEU A 133 -8.24 -6.19 7.91
CA LEU A 133 -7.07 -5.93 7.07
C LEU A 133 -6.33 -7.23 6.76
N ALA A 134 -6.09 -7.45 5.47
CA ALA A 134 -5.21 -8.47 4.93
C ALA A 134 -4.74 -8.04 3.53
N SER A 135 -3.58 -8.55 3.10
CA SER A 135 -3.06 -8.34 1.77
C SER A 135 -3.42 -9.52 0.85
N HIS A 136 -4.31 -9.27 -0.11
CA HIS A 136 -4.86 -10.31 -1.01
C HIS A 136 -3.82 -10.92 -1.97
N ASP A 137 -2.87 -10.12 -2.43
CA ASP A 137 -1.79 -10.51 -3.34
C ASP A 137 -0.80 -11.51 -2.71
N VAL A 138 -0.52 -11.36 -1.41
CA VAL A 138 0.31 -12.31 -0.64
C VAL A 138 -0.48 -13.31 0.20
N LYS A 139 -1.81 -13.28 0.12
CA LYS A 139 -2.72 -14.18 0.83
C LYS A 139 -2.50 -14.20 2.35
N GLY A 140 -2.28 -13.04 2.95
CA GLY A 140 -2.08 -12.92 4.40
C GLY A 140 -1.66 -11.53 4.85
N LEU A 141 -1.12 -11.43 6.07
CA LEU A 141 -0.69 -10.16 6.64
C LEU A 141 0.65 -9.71 6.04
N SER A 142 0.69 -8.44 5.63
CA SER A 142 1.89 -7.76 5.15
C SER A 142 2.15 -6.50 5.99
N GLN A 143 3.32 -5.90 5.80
CA GLN A 143 3.64 -4.63 6.46
C GLN A 143 2.71 -3.47 6.04
N ARG A 144 1.98 -3.58 4.91
CA ARG A 144 0.94 -2.61 4.51
C ARG A 144 -0.25 -2.63 5.47
N ASP A 145 -0.71 -3.81 5.86
CA ASP A 145 -1.80 -3.99 6.82
C ASP A 145 -1.46 -3.31 8.15
N ILE A 146 -0.24 -3.55 8.65
CA ILE A 146 0.25 -2.94 9.90
C ILE A 146 0.31 -1.41 9.78
N LYS A 147 0.79 -0.88 8.65
CA LYS A 147 0.88 0.57 8.44
C LYS A 147 -0.49 1.22 8.40
N LEU A 148 -1.45 0.59 7.73
CA LEU A 148 -2.82 1.09 7.63
C LEU A 148 -3.53 1.00 8.99
N ALA A 149 -3.37 -0.09 9.73
CA ALA A 149 -3.88 -0.24 11.10
C ALA A 149 -3.37 0.86 12.05
N LYS A 150 -2.05 1.12 12.03
CA LYS A 150 -1.45 2.21 12.82
C LYS A 150 -1.96 3.59 12.42
N PHE A 151 -2.23 3.80 11.13
CA PHE A 151 -2.85 5.03 10.66
C PHE A 151 -4.28 5.17 11.19
N MET A 152 -5.10 4.12 11.09
CA MET A 152 -6.46 4.08 11.61
C MET A 152 -6.50 4.41 13.10
N ASP A 153 -5.65 3.78 13.92
CA ASP A 153 -5.58 4.07 15.36
C ASP A 153 -5.27 5.55 15.62
N ARG A 154 -4.35 6.15 14.84
CA ARG A 154 -4.01 7.57 14.97
C ARG A 154 -5.18 8.49 14.62
N VAL A 155 -5.92 8.19 13.55
CA VAL A 155 -7.03 9.04 13.09
C VAL A 155 -8.34 8.79 13.84
N ALA A 156 -8.44 7.66 14.55
CA ALA A 156 -9.55 7.35 15.45
C ALA A 156 -9.37 7.99 16.83
N ALA A 157 -8.13 8.27 17.25
CA ALA A 157 -7.89 8.98 18.49
C ALA A 157 -8.58 10.36 18.49
N PRO A 158 -9.26 10.75 19.59
CA PRO A 158 -9.87 12.07 19.68
C PRO A 158 -8.78 13.14 19.54
N ALA A 159 -9.11 14.25 18.87
CA ALA A 159 -8.22 15.40 18.81
C ALA A 159 -7.89 15.84 20.25
N LYS A 160 -6.60 16.03 20.55
CA LYS A 160 -6.22 16.63 21.84
C LYS A 160 -6.88 18.02 21.91
N PRO A 161 -7.54 18.35 23.03
CA PRO A 161 -8.18 19.64 23.23
C PRO A 161 -7.18 20.80 23.16
#